data_AF-A0A936HK03-F1
#
_entry.id   AF-A0A936HK03-F1
#
_cell.length_a   1.000
_cell.length_b   1.000
_cell.length_c   1.000
_cell.angle_alpha   90.00
_cell.angle_beta   90.00
_cell.angle_gamma   90.00
#
_symmetry.space_group_name_H-M   'P 1'
#
loop_
_entity.id
_entity.type
_entity.pdbx_description
1 polymer ?
#
loop_
_entity_poly.entity_id
_entity_poly.type
_entity_poly.pdbx_seq_one_letter_code
_entity_poly.pdbx_strand_id
1 'polypeptide(L)'
;MLLVDTTEGRIIADGELKRRIAAEHPYAGWLKGNLARLEDLPEGGRERVPAHDTVVLRQHAFGYAFEDLRLILAPMARDGVEPLASMGDDTPVAALSERPQLLYHYFRQLFAQVTNPPIDAIREELVTSSTMLLGSEGDLLNPRPEDCRRIRLHSPILTNAELAKLRGIGGQ
;
A
#
# COMPACT_ATOMS: atom_id res chain seq x y z
N MET A 1 12.09 23.76 7.93
CA MET A 1 13.52 23.83 7.57
C MET A 1 14.00 25.26 7.73
N LEU A 2 15.23 25.43 8.17
CA LEU A 2 15.90 26.73 8.29
C LEU A 2 17.18 26.64 7.47
N LEU A 3 17.40 27.59 6.56
CA LEU A 3 18.62 27.63 5.75
C LEU A 3 19.34 28.96 6.03
N VAL A 4 20.64 28.89 6.29
CA VAL A 4 21.51 30.07 6.36
C VAL A 4 22.31 30.10 5.07
N ASP A 5 22.06 31.10 4.24
CA ASP A 5 22.83 31.33 3.02
C ASP A 5 24.03 32.24 3.37
N THR A 6 25.23 31.66 3.35
CA THR A 6 26.47 32.36 3.70
C THR A 6 27.00 33.24 2.57
N THR A 7 26.52 33.05 1.34
CA THR A 7 26.91 33.88 0.18
C THR A 7 26.05 35.13 0.13
N GLU A 8 24.73 34.97 0.31
CA GLU A 8 23.77 36.09 0.39
C GLU A 8 23.76 36.76 1.78
N GLY A 9 24.37 36.12 2.79
CA GLY A 9 24.46 36.64 4.15
C GLY A 9 23.13 36.71 4.89
N ARG A 10 22.17 35.84 4.57
CA ARG A 10 20.81 35.89 5.12
C ARG A 10 20.26 34.52 5.54
N ILE A 11 19.28 34.58 6.42
CA ILE A 11 18.51 33.41 6.85
C ILE A 11 17.29 33.29 5.95
N ILE A 12 17.14 32.15 5.28
CA ILE A 12 16.01 31.80 4.43
C ILE A 12 15.04 30.94 5.25
N ALA A 13 13.80 31.41 5.36
CA ALA A 13 12.74 30.72 6.08
C ALA A 13 12.19 29.53 5.28
N ASP A 14 11.60 28.55 5.97
CA ASP A 14 11.07 27.31 5.39
C ASP A 14 10.16 27.54 4.17
N GLY A 15 9.20 28.47 4.31
CA GLY A 15 8.22 28.74 3.26
C GLY A 15 8.83 29.37 2.02
N GLU A 16 9.84 30.23 2.17
CA GLU A 16 10.56 30.82 1.03
C GLU A 16 11.36 29.75 0.30
N LEU A 17 12.11 28.94 1.05
CA LEU A 17 12.93 27.85 0.50
C LEU A 17 12.08 26.84 -0.29
N LYS A 18 10.99 26.35 0.30
CA LYS A 18 10.08 25.40 -0.35
C LYS A 18 9.41 26.00 -1.58
N ARG A 19 9.00 27.27 -1.54
CA ARG A 19 8.41 27.95 -2.71
C ARG A 19 9.41 28.06 -3.86
N ARG A 20 10.67 28.40 -3.57
CA ARG A 20 11.73 28.47 -4.57
C ARG A 20 11.91 27.12 -5.27
N ILE A 21 12.09 26.05 -4.50
CA ILE A 21 12.27 24.69 -5.03
C ILE A 21 11.03 24.23 -5.81
N ALA A 22 9.83 24.43 -5.27
CA ALA A 22 8.59 24.05 -5.93
C ALA A 22 8.32 24.81 -7.24
N ALA A 23 9.01 25.93 -7.49
CA ALA A 23 8.90 26.73 -8.69
C ALA A 23 9.98 26.44 -9.74
N GLU A 24 10.96 25.56 -9.46
CA GLU A 24 12.03 25.21 -10.40
C GLU A 24 11.49 24.55 -11.68
N HIS A 25 10.41 23.77 -11.55
CA HIS A 25 9.74 23.10 -12.65
C HIS A 25 8.21 23.19 -12.52
N PRO A 26 7.45 23.05 -13.63
CA PRO A 26 6.00 23.09 -13.59
C PRO A 26 5.40 21.75 -13.12
N TYR A 27 5.75 21.31 -11.91
CA TYR A 27 5.36 20.01 -11.34
C TYR A 27 3.86 19.75 -11.37
N ALA A 28 3.04 20.77 -11.08
CA ALA A 28 1.58 20.66 -11.14
C ALA A 28 1.09 20.34 -12.56
N GLY A 29 1.73 20.92 -13.59
CA GLY A 29 1.45 20.62 -14.99
C GLY A 29 1.86 19.20 -15.35
N TRP A 30 3.02 18.74 -14.89
CA TRP A 30 3.51 17.38 -15.12
C TRP A 30 2.58 16.33 -14.51
N LEU A 31 2.16 16.53 -13.25
CA LEU A 31 1.21 15.63 -12.58
C LEU A 31 -0.14 15.60 -13.30
N LYS A 32 -0.70 16.77 -13.65
CA LYS A 32 -1.99 16.84 -14.34
C LYS A 32 -1.99 16.14 -15.70
N GLY A 33 -0.87 16.19 -16.42
CA GLY A 33 -0.73 15.59 -17.74
C GLY A 33 -0.42 14.09 -17.74
N ASN A 34 0.24 13.58 -16.69
CA ASN A 34 0.85 12.25 -16.74
C ASN A 34 0.40 11.30 -15.62
N LEU A 35 -0.11 11.80 -14.49
CA LEU A 35 -0.55 10.96 -13.38
C LEU A 35 -2.02 10.56 -13.57
N ALA A 36 -2.26 9.27 -13.83
CA ALA A 36 -3.59 8.70 -13.86
C ALA A 36 -4.02 8.27 -12.44
N ARG A 37 -5.31 8.35 -12.12
CA ARG A 37 -5.87 7.77 -10.89
C ARG A 37 -6.64 6.51 -11.25
N LEU A 38 -6.52 5.46 -10.44
CA LEU A 38 -7.23 4.19 -10.68
C LEU A 38 -8.75 4.37 -10.82
N GLU A 39 -9.34 5.26 -10.04
CA GLU A 39 -10.77 5.58 -10.08
C GLU A 39 -11.23 6.19 -11.42
N ASP A 40 -10.34 6.90 -12.11
CA ASP A 40 -10.62 7.57 -13.38
C ASP A 40 -10.40 6.65 -14.60
N LEU A 41 -9.87 5.44 -14.37
CA LEU A 41 -9.64 4.47 -15.45
C LEU A 41 -10.95 3.87 -15.95
N PRO A 42 -11.02 3.49 -17.24
CA PRO A 42 -12.16 2.77 -17.80
C PRO A 42 -12.49 1.52 -16.99
N GLU A 43 -13.78 1.22 -16.89
CA GLU A 43 -14.22 -0.01 -16.24
C GLU A 43 -13.64 -1.25 -16.93
N GLY A 44 -13.19 -2.20 -16.12
CA GLY A 44 -12.68 -3.48 -16.61
C GLY A 44 -13.81 -4.42 -17.04
N GLY A 45 -13.43 -5.54 -17.66
CA GLY A 45 -14.36 -6.62 -17.93
C GLY A 45 -14.96 -7.19 -16.64
N ARG A 46 -16.21 -7.68 -16.72
CA ARG A 46 -16.85 -8.37 -15.59
C ARG A 46 -16.08 -9.63 -15.23
N GLU A 47 -15.60 -9.72 -14.00
CA GLU A 47 -14.95 -10.93 -13.51
C GLU A 47 -15.99 -11.99 -13.11
N ARG A 48 -15.71 -13.24 -13.44
CA ARG A 48 -16.64 -14.35 -13.24
C ARG A 48 -16.50 -14.87 -11.81
N VAL A 49 -17.57 -14.83 -11.04
CA VAL A 49 -17.59 -15.42 -9.70
C VAL A 49 -17.50 -16.95 -9.85
N PRO A 50 -16.51 -17.61 -9.23
CA PRO A 50 -16.39 -19.07 -9.27
C PRO A 50 -17.57 -19.74 -8.53
N ALA A 51 -17.93 -20.95 -8.96
CA ALA A 51 -18.91 -21.77 -8.26
C ALA A 51 -18.42 -22.14 -6.84
N HIS A 52 -19.34 -22.41 -5.92
CA HIS A 52 -19.04 -22.72 -4.52
C HIS A 52 -18.02 -23.84 -4.36
N ASP A 53 -18.21 -24.96 -5.05
CA ASP A 53 -17.30 -26.13 -4.97
C ASP A 53 -15.88 -25.78 -5.42
N THR A 54 -15.73 -24.86 -6.38
CA THR A 54 -14.42 -24.36 -6.82
C THR A 54 -13.77 -23.49 -5.77
N VAL A 55 -14.55 -22.69 -5.03
CA VAL A 55 -14.04 -21.87 -3.92
C VAL A 55 -13.55 -22.77 -2.80
N VAL A 56 -14.35 -23.75 -2.39
CA VAL A 56 -14.01 -24.70 -1.31
C VAL A 56 -12.75 -25.49 -1.67
N LEU A 57 -12.65 -25.99 -2.90
CA LEU A 57 -11.45 -26.69 -3.38
C LEU A 57 -10.20 -25.81 -3.26
N ARG A 58 -10.28 -24.53 -3.67
CA ARG A 58 -9.16 -23.59 -3.60
C ARG A 58 -8.80 -23.25 -2.15
N GLN A 59 -9.79 -23.05 -1.28
CA GLN A 59 -9.56 -22.82 0.15
C GLN A 59 -8.73 -23.96 0.76
N HIS A 60 -9.11 -25.21 0.51
CA HIS A 60 -8.34 -26.37 0.96
C HIS A 60 -6.93 -26.40 0.34
N ALA A 61 -6.80 -26.14 -0.96
CA ALA A 61 -5.50 -26.14 -1.64
C ALA A 61 -4.53 -25.08 -1.10
N PHE A 62 -5.04 -23.94 -0.63
CA PHE A 62 -4.26 -22.86 -0.03
C PHE A 62 -4.20 -22.93 1.51
N GLY A 63 -4.68 -24.01 2.12
CA GLY A 63 -4.54 -24.27 3.55
C GLY A 63 -5.49 -23.47 4.45
N TYR A 64 -6.59 -22.91 3.91
CA TYR A 64 -7.62 -22.26 4.73
C TYR A 64 -8.36 -23.31 5.58
N ALA A 65 -8.35 -23.12 6.88
CA ALA A 65 -9.14 -23.89 7.83
C ALA A 65 -10.50 -23.24 8.08
N PHE A 66 -11.44 -24.04 8.60
CA PHE A 66 -12.75 -23.53 9.02
C PHE A 66 -12.62 -22.43 10.09
N GLU A 67 -11.62 -22.54 10.97
CA GLU A 67 -11.32 -21.54 11.99
C GLU A 67 -10.88 -20.21 11.36
N ASP A 68 -10.03 -20.22 10.34
CA ASP A 68 -9.64 -18.99 9.62
C ASP A 68 -10.86 -18.28 9.01
N LEU A 69 -11.76 -19.05 8.38
CA LEU A 69 -12.97 -18.48 7.78
C LEU A 69 -13.90 -17.88 8.83
N ARG A 70 -14.11 -18.59 9.95
CA ARG A 70 -15.08 -18.23 10.98
C ARG A 70 -14.57 -17.16 11.95
N LEU A 71 -13.31 -17.25 12.38
CA LEU A 71 -12.73 -16.40 13.42
C LEU A 71 -12.02 -15.17 12.83
N ILE A 72 -11.51 -15.26 11.60
CA ILE A 72 -10.74 -14.18 10.97
C ILE A 72 -11.54 -13.49 9.87
N LEU A 73 -11.86 -14.21 8.80
CA LEU A 73 -12.45 -13.58 7.61
C LEU A 73 -13.89 -13.10 7.84
N ALA A 74 -14.74 -13.87 8.52
CA ALA A 74 -16.13 -13.49 8.73
C ALA A 74 -16.29 -12.19 9.55
N PRO A 75 -15.58 -11.98 10.68
CA PRO A 75 -15.58 -10.70 11.38
C PRO A 75 -15.04 -9.53 10.53
N MET A 76 -13.93 -9.73 9.82
CA MET A 76 -13.39 -8.68 8.93
C MET A 76 -14.40 -8.25 7.87
N ALA A 77 -15.11 -9.20 7.26
CA ALA A 77 -16.11 -8.92 6.25
C ALA A 77 -17.38 -8.25 6.80
N ARG A 78 -17.80 -8.62 8.02
CA ARG A 78 -19.03 -8.11 8.64
C ARG A 78 -18.83 -6.75 9.31
N ASP A 79 -17.76 -6.62 10.09
CA ASP A 79 -17.55 -5.53 11.03
C ASP A 79 -16.47 -4.54 10.53
N GLY A 80 -15.72 -4.89 9.47
CA GLY A 80 -14.70 -4.03 8.87
C GLY A 80 -13.44 -3.85 9.72
N VAL A 81 -13.25 -4.70 10.73
CA VAL A 81 -12.11 -4.66 11.66
C VAL A 81 -11.48 -6.04 11.80
N GLU A 82 -10.18 -6.07 12.06
CA GLU A 82 -9.49 -7.30 12.44
C GLU A 82 -10.06 -7.83 13.77
N PRO A 83 -10.30 -9.15 13.90
CA PRO A 83 -10.77 -9.72 15.16
C PRO A 83 -9.75 -9.53 16.29
N LEU A 84 -10.25 -9.21 17.48
CA LEU A 84 -9.42 -9.18 18.68
C LEU A 84 -9.41 -10.56 19.36
N ALA A 85 -8.22 -10.98 19.79
CA ALA A 85 -8.02 -12.18 20.58
C ALA A 85 -7.25 -11.86 21.88
N SER A 86 -7.19 -12.83 22.78
CA SER A 86 -6.48 -12.73 24.06
C SER A 86 -5.61 -13.96 24.29
N MET A 87 -4.72 -13.90 25.28
CA MET A 87 -3.68 -14.91 25.58
C MET A 87 -2.51 -14.87 24.59
N GLY A 88 -1.43 -15.57 24.93
CA GLY A 88 -0.27 -15.72 24.06
C GLY A 88 -0.46 -16.82 23.01
N ASP A 89 0.34 -16.77 21.94
CA ASP A 89 0.46 -17.84 20.96
C ASP A 89 1.24 -19.02 21.59
N ASP A 90 0.53 -20.10 21.90
CA ASP A 90 1.08 -21.34 22.46
C ASP A 90 1.40 -22.40 21.39
N THR A 91 1.23 -22.06 20.11
CA THR A 91 1.55 -22.97 19.01
C THR A 91 3.06 -23.10 18.81
N PRO A 92 3.56 -24.26 18.36
CA PRO A 92 4.96 -24.40 17.99
C PRO A 92 5.33 -23.36 16.93
N VAL A 93 6.54 -22.79 17.02
CA VAL A 93 7.08 -21.98 15.92
C VAL A 93 7.03 -22.77 14.62
N ALA A 94 6.78 -22.10 13.49
CA ALA A 94 6.44 -22.79 12.25
C ALA A 94 7.44 -23.87 11.81
N ALA A 95 8.74 -23.68 12.09
CA ALA A 95 9.79 -24.64 11.78
C ALA A 95 9.76 -25.93 12.63
N LEU A 96 9.11 -25.91 13.79
CA LEU A 96 8.97 -27.05 14.72
C LEU A 96 7.56 -27.65 14.70
N SER A 97 6.64 -27.11 13.91
CA SER A 97 5.27 -27.61 13.84
C SER A 97 5.21 -28.95 13.13
N GLU A 98 4.44 -29.89 13.70
CA GLU A 98 4.13 -31.17 13.06
C GLU A 98 3.02 -31.02 11.98
N ARG A 99 2.40 -29.84 11.89
CA ARG A 99 1.35 -29.53 10.90
C ARG A 99 1.91 -28.66 9.79
N PRO A 100 1.42 -28.80 8.53
CA PRO A 100 1.79 -27.91 7.43
C PRO A 100 1.57 -26.43 7.82
N GLN A 101 2.59 -25.61 7.62
CA GLN A 101 2.55 -24.17 7.90
C GLN A 101 2.63 -23.37 6.60
N LEU A 102 1.91 -22.26 6.54
CA LEU A 102 1.97 -21.37 5.39
C LEU A 102 3.22 -20.49 5.46
N LEU A 103 3.73 -20.07 4.30
CA LEU A 103 5.00 -19.36 4.18
C LEU A 103 5.07 -18.12 5.09
N TYR A 104 3.97 -17.39 5.22
CA TYR A 104 3.94 -16.18 6.02
C TYR A 104 4.09 -16.42 7.54
N HIS A 105 3.91 -17.65 8.06
CA HIS A 105 4.19 -17.96 9.47
C HIS A 105 5.68 -17.97 9.81
N TYR A 106 6.56 -18.03 8.80
CA TYR A 106 8.01 -17.98 8.98
C TYR A 106 8.55 -16.56 9.07
N PHE A 107 7.75 -15.56 8.66
CA PHE A 107 8.13 -14.16 8.72
C PHE A 107 7.52 -13.52 9.97
N ARG A 108 8.36 -12.88 10.78
CA ARG A 108 7.91 -12.12 11.96
C ARG A 108 8.02 -10.64 11.70
N GLN A 109 6.97 -9.89 12.06
CA GLN A 109 6.96 -8.45 11.94
C GLN A 109 7.95 -7.85 12.94
N LEU A 110 8.88 -7.05 12.43
CA LEU A 110 9.79 -6.30 13.29
C LEU A 110 9.07 -5.08 13.85
N PHE A 111 9.46 -4.66 15.05
CA PHE A 111 8.93 -3.47 15.69
C PHE A 111 10.07 -2.66 16.31
N ALA A 112 9.87 -1.36 16.39
CA ALA A 112 10.86 -0.45 16.96
C ALA A 112 10.84 -0.52 18.49
N GLN A 113 12.02 -0.53 19.11
CA GLN A 113 12.20 -0.48 20.55
C GLN A 113 13.35 0.45 20.88
N VAL A 114 13.12 1.42 21.79
CA VAL A 114 14.12 2.37 22.33
C VAL A 114 14.73 3.33 21.29
N THR A 115 15.26 2.82 20.18
CA THR A 115 16.00 3.55 19.15
C THR A 115 15.16 4.57 18.41
N ASN A 116 13.87 4.26 18.19
CA ASN A 116 12.90 5.13 17.55
C ASN A 116 11.49 4.76 18.03
N PRO A 117 10.59 5.74 18.22
CA PRO A 117 9.23 5.48 18.70
C PRO A 117 8.34 4.89 17.59
N PRO A 118 7.40 3.99 17.93
CA PRO A 118 6.31 3.61 17.02
C PRO A 118 5.32 4.78 16.85
N ILE A 119 4.59 4.79 15.73
CA ILE A 119 3.55 5.79 15.42
C ILE A 119 2.18 5.23 15.80
N ASP A 120 1.29 6.08 16.33
CA ASP A 120 -0.11 5.72 16.55
C ASP A 120 -0.89 5.81 15.23
N ALA A 121 -1.15 4.66 14.59
CA ALA A 121 -1.81 4.59 13.29
C ALA A 121 -3.25 5.14 13.27
N ILE A 122 -3.90 5.32 14.43
CA ILE A 122 -5.27 5.84 14.54
C ILE A 122 -5.24 7.33 14.85
N ARG A 123 -4.48 7.75 15.86
CA ARG A 123 -4.43 9.16 16.29
C ARG A 123 -3.58 10.04 15.38
N GLU A 124 -2.58 9.45 14.73
CA GLU A 124 -1.65 10.13 13.82
C GLU A 124 -1.86 9.70 12.36
N GLU A 125 -3.06 9.22 12.00
CA GLU A 125 -3.38 8.74 10.65
C GLU A 125 -2.99 9.76 9.56
N LEU A 126 -3.17 11.07 9.83
CA LEU A 126 -2.88 12.17 8.90
C LEU A 126 -1.42 12.24 8.42
N VAL A 127 -0.46 11.67 9.16
CA VAL A 127 0.95 11.63 8.75
C VAL A 127 1.34 10.31 8.11
N THR A 128 0.40 9.36 8.01
CA THR A 128 0.58 8.06 7.37
C THR A 128 -0.13 8.01 6.01
N SER A 129 0.33 7.14 5.11
CA SER A 129 -0.34 6.93 3.83
C SER A 129 -0.09 5.53 3.28
N SER A 130 -1.14 4.92 2.73
CA SER A 130 -1.07 3.68 1.95
C SER A 130 -1.07 3.92 0.44
N THR A 131 -0.95 5.19 0.01
CA THR A 131 -0.93 5.54 -1.41
C THR A 131 0.26 4.91 -2.11
N MET A 132 0.03 4.33 -3.28
CA MET A 132 1.07 3.74 -4.11
C MET A 132 1.02 4.31 -5.53
N LEU A 133 2.16 4.24 -6.22
CA LEU A 133 2.30 4.67 -7.61
C LEU A 133 2.80 3.49 -8.44
N LEU A 134 1.96 3.01 -9.37
CA LEU A 134 2.34 1.97 -10.33
C LEU A 134 2.93 2.60 -11.59
N GLY A 135 4.07 2.12 -12.05
CA GLY A 135 4.73 2.59 -13.27
C GLY A 135 6.25 2.54 -13.14
N SER A 136 6.95 2.89 -14.23
CA SER A 136 8.40 2.98 -14.23
C SER A 136 8.89 4.12 -13.36
N GLU A 137 10.03 3.91 -12.69
CA GLU A 137 10.72 4.99 -12.01
C GLU A 137 11.64 5.75 -12.96
N GLY A 138 11.69 7.07 -12.78
CA GLY A 138 12.50 7.98 -13.58
C GLY A 138 13.89 8.20 -13.02
N ASP A 139 14.65 9.09 -13.68
CA ASP A 139 15.95 9.54 -13.18
C ASP A 139 15.74 10.60 -12.09
N LEU A 140 16.15 10.29 -10.86
CA LEU A 140 16.01 11.19 -9.71
C LEU A 140 16.84 12.48 -9.86
N LEU A 141 17.95 12.44 -10.61
CA LEU A 141 18.85 13.59 -10.77
C LEU A 141 18.39 14.53 -11.89
N ASN A 142 17.61 14.02 -12.84
CA ASN A 142 17.13 14.77 -14.00
C ASN A 142 15.61 14.61 -14.13
N PRO A 143 14.83 15.37 -13.34
CA PRO A 143 13.39 15.23 -13.30
C PRO A 143 12.74 15.68 -14.62
N ARG A 144 11.85 14.84 -15.16
CA ARG A 144 11.14 15.09 -16.42
C ARG A 144 9.64 14.82 -16.28
N PRO A 145 8.79 15.40 -17.16
CA PRO A 145 7.35 15.15 -17.15
C PRO A 145 6.99 13.65 -17.22
N GLU A 146 7.77 12.87 -17.98
CA GLU A 146 7.51 11.44 -18.20
C GLU A 146 7.65 10.61 -16.92
N ASP A 147 8.43 11.07 -15.94
CA ASP A 147 8.62 10.39 -14.66
C ASP A 147 7.31 10.37 -13.82
N CYS A 148 6.38 11.28 -14.15
CA CYS A 148 5.03 11.34 -13.58
C CYS A 148 4.04 10.39 -14.26
N ARG A 149 4.43 9.65 -15.32
CA ARG A 149 3.57 8.70 -16.04
C ARG A 149 3.32 7.44 -15.21
N ARG A 150 2.50 7.60 -14.18
CA ARG A 150 2.17 6.55 -13.21
C ARG A 150 0.67 6.48 -12.95
N ILE A 151 0.23 5.39 -12.35
CA ILE A 151 -1.13 5.19 -11.89
C ILE A 151 -1.12 5.26 -10.37
N ARG A 152 -1.88 6.19 -9.80
CA ARG A 152 -2.04 6.35 -8.36
C ARG A 152 -3.13 5.40 -7.83
N LEU A 153 -2.75 4.63 -6.82
CA LEU A 153 -3.59 3.78 -5.99
C LEU A 153 -3.70 4.38 -4.59
N HIS A 154 -4.87 4.30 -3.95
CA HIS A 154 -5.03 4.73 -2.55
C HIS A 154 -4.54 3.68 -1.55
N SER A 155 -4.53 2.40 -1.94
CA SER A 155 -4.16 1.25 -1.12
C SER A 155 -3.47 0.18 -1.96
N PRO A 156 -2.58 -0.64 -1.37
CA PRO A 156 -2.07 -1.86 -2.00
C PRO A 156 -3.14 -2.93 -2.26
N ILE A 157 -4.28 -2.85 -1.57
CA ILE A 157 -5.37 -3.83 -1.67
C ILE A 157 -6.30 -3.40 -2.80
N LEU A 158 -6.51 -4.30 -3.76
CA LEU A 158 -7.39 -4.08 -4.90
C LEU A 158 -8.56 -5.06 -4.86
N THR A 159 -9.74 -4.53 -5.12
CA THR A 159 -10.89 -5.36 -5.49
C THR A 159 -10.70 -5.97 -6.87
N ASN A 160 -11.43 -7.04 -7.13
CA ASN A 160 -11.51 -7.68 -8.45
C ASN A 160 -11.83 -6.70 -9.58
N ALA A 161 -12.75 -5.74 -9.33
CA ALA A 161 -13.12 -4.72 -10.30
C ALA A 161 -11.96 -3.75 -10.58
N GLU A 162 -11.27 -3.27 -9.55
CA GLU A 162 -10.10 -2.40 -9.68
C GLU A 162 -8.95 -3.10 -10.41
N LEU A 163 -8.69 -4.37 -10.08
CA LEU A 163 -7.69 -5.17 -10.79
C LEU A 163 -8.06 -5.34 -12.27
N ALA A 164 -9.35 -5.50 -12.59
CA ALA A 164 -9.83 -5.58 -13.97
C ALA A 164 -9.59 -4.27 -14.75
N LYS A 165 -9.75 -3.10 -14.11
CA LYS A 165 -9.39 -1.80 -14.72
C LYS A 165 -7.91 -1.78 -15.12
N LEU A 166 -7.02 -2.20 -14.21
CA LEU A 166 -5.58 -2.24 -14.46
C LEU A 166 -5.20 -3.19 -15.59
N ARG A 167 -5.78 -4.39 -15.63
CA ARG A 167 -5.55 -5.36 -16.71
C ARG A 167 -5.95 -4.83 -18.08
N GLY A 168 -6.99 -3.99 -18.14
CA GLY A 168 -7.46 -3.39 -19.39
C GLY A 168 -6.48 -2.40 -20.04
N ILE A 169 -5.52 -1.86 -19.28
CA ILE A 169 -4.57 -0.85 -19.77
C ILE A 169 -3.44 -1.47 -20.61
N GLY A 170 -3.04 -2.71 -20.31
CA GLY A 170 -1.92 -3.39 -20.98
C GLY A 170 -2.31 -4.22 -22.22
N GLY A 171 -3.58 -4.17 -22.64
CA GLY A 171 -4.13 -4.95 -23.76
C GLY A 171 -4.20 -4.20 -25.10
N GLN A 172 -3.52 -3.05 -25.23
CA GLN A 172 -3.35 -2.32 -26.50
C GLN A 172 -1.89 -2.26 -26.90
#